data_AF-A0A3B9IK67-F1
#
_entry.id   AF-A0A3B9IK67-F1
#
_cell.length_a   1.000
_cell.length_b   1.000
_cell.length_c   1.000
_cell.angle_alpha   90.00
_cell.angle_beta   90.00
_cell.angle_gamma   90.00
#
_symmetry.space_group_name_H-M   'P 1'
#
loop_
_entity.id
_entity.type
_entity.pdbx_description
1 polymer ?
#
loop_
_entity_poly.entity_id
_entity_poly.type
_entity_poly.pdbx_seq_one_letter_code
_entity_poly.pdbx_strand_id
1 'polypeptide(L)'
;PPPKVPSPVLVFETRPEPLAPAELKALSTVTATAFGQRRKMLRQSLKALGNAEDLLAAAGIDPTRRAETVSVEGFCALARAFADRRQAEDGER
;
A
#
# COMPACT_ATOMS: atom_id res chain seq x y z
N PRO A 1 -6.62 5.33 -38.64
CA PRO A 1 -5.14 5.30 -38.51
C PRO A 1 -4.70 4.31 -37.41
N PRO A 2 -3.68 3.47 -37.68
CA PRO A 2 -3.19 2.52 -36.69
C PRO A 2 -2.54 3.23 -35.48
N PRO A 3 -2.72 2.71 -34.26
CA PRO A 3 -2.18 3.32 -33.05
C PRO A 3 -0.64 3.26 -33.01
N LYS A 4 -0.01 4.30 -32.44
CA LYS A 4 1.46 4.43 -32.32
C LYS A 4 2.09 3.61 -31.20
N VAL A 5 1.29 2.90 -30.41
CA VAL A 5 1.74 2.11 -29.25
C VAL A 5 1.47 0.61 -29.48
N PRO A 6 2.42 -0.28 -29.14
CA PRO A 6 2.25 -1.72 -29.28
C PRO A 6 1.17 -2.25 -28.32
N SER A 7 0.45 -3.29 -28.74
CA SER A 7 -0.57 -3.97 -27.93
C SER A 7 -0.05 -5.31 -27.42
N PRO A 8 0.32 -5.42 -26.12
CA PRO A 8 0.69 -6.71 -25.52
C PRO A 8 -0.55 -7.48 -25.05
N VAL A 9 -0.47 -8.82 -25.08
CA VAL A 9 -1.43 -9.72 -24.41
C VAL A 9 -0.76 -10.28 -23.16
N LEU A 10 -1.44 -10.20 -22.01
CA LEU A 10 -0.98 -10.73 -20.73
C LEU A 10 -1.94 -11.80 -20.24
N VAL A 11 -1.41 -12.89 -19.69
CA VAL A 11 -2.18 -13.93 -19.00
C VAL A 11 -1.86 -13.85 -17.52
N PHE A 12 -2.89 -13.80 -16.68
CA PHE A 12 -2.75 -13.79 -15.23
C PHE A 12 -3.26 -15.12 -14.67
N GLU A 13 -2.42 -15.77 -13.88
CA GLU A 13 -2.81 -16.97 -13.13
C GLU A 13 -2.95 -16.62 -11.65
N THR A 14 -4.04 -17.07 -11.05
CA THR A 14 -4.29 -16.87 -9.63
C THR A 14 -3.35 -17.74 -8.82
N ARG A 15 -2.64 -17.13 -7.87
CA ARG A 15 -1.83 -17.89 -6.90
C ARG A 15 -2.75 -18.67 -5.96
N PRO A 16 -2.35 -19.88 -5.52
CA PRO A 16 -3.13 -20.65 -4.54
C PRO A 16 -3.27 -19.91 -3.21
N GLU A 17 -2.24 -19.15 -2.83
CA GLU A 17 -2.24 -18.28 -1.65
C GLU A 17 -1.70 -16.89 -2.01
N PRO A 18 -2.19 -15.83 -1.34
CA PRO A 18 -1.66 -14.48 -1.52
C PRO A 18 -0.21 -14.39 -1.00
N LEU A 19 0.59 -13.48 -1.57
CA LEU A 19 1.99 -13.26 -1.14
C LEU A 19 2.11 -12.89 0.34
N ALA A 20 1.13 -12.16 0.85
CA ALA A 20 0.97 -11.85 2.26
C ALA A 20 -0.49 -11.53 2.55
N PRO A 21 -1.00 -11.82 3.77
CA PRO A 21 -2.38 -11.54 4.13
C PRO A 21 -2.60 -10.02 4.26
N ALA A 22 -3.67 -9.49 3.70
CA ALA A 22 -4.09 -8.12 3.90
C ALA A 22 -5.58 -7.97 3.57
N GLU A 23 -6.28 -7.09 4.29
CA GLU A 23 -7.63 -6.70 3.91
C GLU A 23 -7.59 -5.86 2.62
N LEU A 24 -8.38 -6.23 1.62
CA LEU A 24 -8.38 -5.56 0.31
C LEU A 24 -8.69 -4.06 0.42
N LYS A 25 -9.62 -3.67 1.29
CA LYS A 25 -9.99 -2.26 1.51
C LYS A 25 -8.82 -1.47 2.08
N ALA A 26 -8.17 -1.98 3.13
CA ALA A 26 -7.00 -1.37 3.72
C ALA A 26 -5.83 -1.27 2.71
N LEU A 27 -5.56 -2.36 1.98
CA LEU A 27 -4.52 -2.40 0.94
C LEU A 27 -4.78 -1.35 -0.16
N SER A 28 -6.03 -1.23 -0.61
CA SER A 28 -6.41 -0.25 -1.63
C SER A 28 -6.23 1.18 -1.12
N THR A 29 -6.61 1.46 0.13
CA THR A 29 -6.42 2.79 0.74
C THR A 29 -4.93 3.14 0.84
N VAL A 30 -4.10 2.27 1.44
CA VAL A 30 -2.67 2.60 1.64
C VAL A 30 -1.93 2.74 0.32
N THR A 31 -2.23 1.89 -0.68
CA THR A 31 -1.60 1.98 -2.01
C THR A 31 -2.04 3.23 -2.76
N ALA A 32 -3.34 3.55 -2.77
CA ALA A 32 -3.84 4.79 -3.37
C ALA A 32 -3.20 6.03 -2.76
N THR A 33 -3.10 6.09 -1.43
CA THR A 33 -2.46 7.22 -0.74
C THR A 33 -0.96 7.29 -1.01
N ALA A 34 -0.24 6.17 -0.97
CA ALA A 34 1.19 6.12 -1.23
C ALA A 34 1.55 6.55 -2.66
N PHE A 35 0.81 6.06 -3.66
CA PHE A 35 1.06 6.34 -5.08
C PHE A 35 0.43 7.64 -5.57
N GLY A 36 -0.54 8.21 -4.86
CA GLY A 36 -1.09 9.55 -5.13
C GLY A 36 -0.01 10.65 -5.08
N GLN A 37 1.08 10.41 -4.35
CA GLN A 37 2.27 11.28 -4.33
C GLN A 37 3.55 10.50 -4.66
N ARG A 38 3.54 9.73 -5.76
CA ARG A 38 4.58 8.74 -6.14
C ARG A 38 6.04 9.19 -6.01
N ARG A 39 6.35 10.49 -6.19
CA ARG A 39 7.72 11.04 -6.12
C ARG A 39 8.15 11.51 -4.72
N LYS A 40 7.26 11.44 -3.72
CA LYS A 40 7.53 11.85 -2.33
C LYS A 40 7.93 10.64 -1.48
N MET A 41 8.61 10.93 -0.37
CA MET A 41 8.89 9.94 0.69
C MET A 41 7.58 9.46 1.31
N LEU A 42 7.51 8.20 1.75
CA LEU A 42 6.30 7.60 2.30
C LEU A 42 5.75 8.34 3.51
N ARG A 43 6.60 8.87 4.39
CA ARG A 43 6.17 9.72 5.51
C ARG A 43 5.34 10.94 5.06
N GLN A 44 5.62 11.46 3.87
CA GLN A 44 4.87 12.58 3.30
C GLN A 44 3.62 12.10 2.58
N SER A 45 3.73 11.04 1.77
CA SER A 45 2.59 10.49 1.03
C SER A 45 1.48 10.00 1.94
N LEU A 46 1.82 9.33 3.04
CA LEU A 46 0.87 8.69 3.98
C LEU A 46 0.32 9.65 5.04
N LYS A 47 0.71 10.93 5.03
CA LYS A 47 0.29 11.90 6.06
C LYS A 47 -1.24 12.00 6.19
N ALA A 48 -1.96 11.82 5.09
CA ALA A 48 -3.43 11.85 5.06
C ALA A 48 -4.09 10.71 5.86
N LEU A 49 -3.36 9.63 6.16
CA LEU A 49 -3.87 8.51 6.96
C LEU A 49 -3.66 8.70 8.47
N GLY A 50 -2.96 9.75 8.90
CA GLY A 50 -2.60 9.99 10.30
C GLY A 50 -1.45 9.10 10.79
N ASN A 51 -0.59 9.63 11.65
CA ASN A 51 0.54 8.93 12.29
C ASN A 51 1.34 8.04 11.32
N ALA A 52 1.74 8.62 10.18
CA ALA A 52 2.42 7.90 9.10
C ALA A 52 3.70 7.18 9.58
N GLU A 53 4.46 7.77 10.51
CA GLU A 53 5.68 7.16 11.03
C GLU A 53 5.40 5.91 11.86
N ASP A 54 4.34 5.91 12.68
CA ASP A 54 3.93 4.73 13.46
C ASP A 54 3.46 3.60 12.55
N LEU A 55 2.68 3.92 11.51
CA LEU A 55 2.25 2.94 10.51
C LEU A 55 3.43 2.33 9.76
N LEU A 56 4.41 3.15 9.39
CA LEU A 56 5.62 2.71 8.69
C LEU A 56 6.52 1.88 9.60
N ALA A 57 6.67 2.27 10.87
CA ALA A 57 7.41 1.52 11.87
C ALA A 57 6.77 0.15 12.14
N ALA A 58 5.45 0.10 12.32
CA ALA A 58 4.71 -1.16 12.48
C ALA A 58 4.83 -2.09 11.27
N ALA A 59 4.97 -1.53 10.07
CA ALA A 59 5.20 -2.27 8.83
C ALA A 59 6.68 -2.61 8.57
N GLY A 60 7.62 -2.13 9.39
CA GLY A 60 9.06 -2.31 9.18
C GLY A 60 9.60 -1.58 7.93
N ILE A 61 9.00 -0.45 7.55
CA ILE A 61 9.35 0.31 6.34
C ILE A 61 10.07 1.61 6.73
N ASP A 62 11.23 1.85 6.10
CA ASP A 62 11.93 3.13 6.25
C ASP A 62 11.07 4.29 5.70
N PRO A 63 10.80 5.34 6.52
CA PRO A 63 9.92 6.45 6.17
C PRO A 63 10.40 7.31 5.01
N THR A 64 11.69 7.24 4.67
CA THR A 64 12.32 7.96 3.57
C THR A 64 12.17 7.26 2.22
N ARG A 65 11.72 5.99 2.21
CA ARG A 65 11.49 5.24 0.97
C ARG A 65 10.38 5.86 0.13
N ARG A 66 10.44 5.64 -1.18
CA ARG A 66 9.35 5.95 -2.11
C ARG A 66 8.44 4.75 -2.27
N ALA A 67 7.16 4.99 -2.57
CA ALA A 67 6.15 3.95 -2.75
C ALA A 67 6.58 2.86 -3.74
N GLU A 68 7.16 3.24 -4.88
CA GLU A 68 7.61 2.30 -5.92
C GLU A 68 8.81 1.41 -5.52
N THR A 69 9.48 1.72 -4.40
CA THR A 69 10.58 0.89 -3.90
C THR A 69 10.11 -0.17 -2.91
N VAL A 70 8.91 -0.03 -2.35
CA VAL A 70 8.38 -0.97 -1.35
C VAL A 70 7.83 -2.22 -2.04
N SER A 71 8.12 -3.39 -1.47
CA SER A 71 7.63 -4.67 -1.99
C SER A 71 6.13 -4.85 -1.75
N VAL A 72 5.53 -5.84 -2.40
CA VAL A 72 4.11 -6.17 -2.20
C VAL A 72 3.85 -6.58 -0.75
N GLU A 73 4.73 -7.38 -0.16
CA GLU A 73 4.67 -7.83 1.23
C GLU A 73 4.74 -6.66 2.21
N GLY A 74 5.56 -5.64 1.90
CA GLY A 74 5.64 -4.40 2.67
C GLY A 74 4.33 -3.63 2.65
N PHE A 75 3.68 -3.51 1.47
CA PHE A 75 2.35 -2.90 1.38
C PHE A 75 1.29 -3.72 2.12
N CYS A 76 1.35 -5.05 2.08
CA CYS A 76 0.47 -5.89 2.88
C CYS A 76 0.69 -5.67 4.38
N ALA A 77 1.93 -5.52 4.84
CA ALA A 77 2.24 -5.21 6.24
C ALA A 77 1.70 -3.85 6.66
N LEU A 78 1.88 -2.83 5.82
CA LEU A 78 1.33 -1.49 6.04
C LEU A 78 -0.20 -1.49 6.07
N ALA A 79 -0.84 -2.27 5.20
CA ALA A 79 -2.29 -2.42 5.19
C ALA A 79 -2.82 -3.05 6.49
N ARG A 80 -2.14 -4.08 7.02
CA ARG A 80 -2.49 -4.68 8.31
C ARG A 80 -2.35 -3.68 9.45
N ALA A 81 -1.22 -2.99 9.55
CA ALA A 81 -1.00 -1.95 10.57
C ALA A 81 -2.08 -0.84 10.51
N PHE A 82 -2.49 -0.44 9.31
CA PHE A 82 -3.57 0.52 9.12
C PHE A 82 -4.94 -0.02 9.54
N ALA A 83 -5.25 -1.27 9.20
CA ALA A 83 -6.50 -1.92 9.58
C ALA A 83 -6.61 -2.11 11.09
N ASP A 84 -5.55 -2.60 11.74
CA ASP A 84 -5.48 -2.82 13.19
C ASP A 84 -5.74 -1.51 13.95
N ARG A 85 -5.13 -0.41 13.48
CA ARG A 85 -5.35 0.93 14.04
C ARG A 85 -6.80 1.38 13.92
N ARG A 86 -7.41 1.21 12.74
CA ARG A 86 -8.82 1.55 12.52
C ARG A 86 -9.75 0.76 13.43
N GLN A 87 -9.48 -0.52 13.64
CA GLN A 87 -10.29 -1.38 14.51
C GLN A 87 -10.19 -0.97 15.98
N ALA A 88 -9.00 -0.56 16.43
CA ALA A 88 -8.83 -0.01 17.77
C ALA A 88 -9.59 1.31 17.97
N GLU A 89 -9.65 2.17 16.95
CA GLU A 89 -10.43 3.42 16.99
C GLU A 89 -11.95 3.20 16.95
N ASP A 90 -12.41 2.20 16.19
CA ASP A 90 -13.82 1.86 16.03
C ASP A 90 -14.37 1.08 17.25
N GLY A 91 -13.53 0.36 18.00
CA GLY A 91 -13.92 -0.45 19.17
C GLY A 91 -13.97 0.29 20.51
N GLU A 92 -13.38 1.48 20.60
CA GLU A 92 -13.43 2.37 21.79
C GLU A 92 -14.66 3.32 21.75
N ARG A 93 -15.53 3.17 20.75
CA ARG A 93 -16.78 3.93 20.59
C ARG A 93 -18.01 3.07 20.87
#